data_AF-A0A139RNH2-F1
#
_entry.id   AF-A0A139RNH2-F1
#
_cell.length_a   1.000
_cell.length_b   1.000
_cell.length_c   1.000
_cell.angle_alpha   90.00
_cell.angle_beta   90.00
_cell.angle_gamma   90.00
#
_symmetry.space_group_name_H-M   'P 1'
#
loop_
_entity.id
_entity.type
_entity.pdbx_description
1 polymer ?
#
loop_
_entity_poly.entity_id
_entity_poly.type
_entity_poly.pdbx_seq_one_letter_code
_entity_poly.pdbx_strand_id
1 'polypeptide(L)'
;MHYLFAVPLVGGVVLALLLKIMPNLGRLSLNLWNSAVAVLTAGMLFRGIVNLSGRSTTLDQPYWYVGLAFAILAIATLFFHKKNSQKLA
;
A
#
# COMPACT_ATOMS: atom_id res chain seq x y z
N MET A 1 10.18 3.44 -17.39
CA MET A 1 8.82 2.89 -17.58
C MET A 1 8.71 1.40 -17.26
N HIS A 2 9.80 0.63 -17.24
CA HIS A 2 9.75 -0.82 -16.98
C HIS A 2 9.25 -1.20 -15.57
N TYR A 3 9.39 -0.35 -14.55
CA TYR A 3 9.06 -0.70 -13.16
C TYR A 3 7.68 -0.21 -12.68
N LEU A 4 6.79 0.22 -13.58
CA LEU A 4 5.45 0.71 -13.19
C LEU A 4 4.59 -0.38 -12.52
N PHE A 5 4.81 -1.65 -12.88
CA PHE A 5 4.11 -2.79 -12.28
C PHE A 5 4.70 -3.23 -10.94
N ALA A 6 5.88 -2.74 -10.55
CA ALA A 6 6.60 -3.25 -9.40
C ALA A 6 5.84 -2.99 -8.10
N VAL A 7 5.25 -1.80 -7.96
CA VAL A 7 4.47 -1.42 -6.76
C VAL A 7 3.24 -2.32 -6.56
N PRO A 8 2.32 -2.49 -7.53
CA PRO A 8 1.17 -3.36 -7.34
C PRO A 8 1.57 -4.83 -7.19
N LEU A 9 2.64 -5.28 -7.87
CA LEU A 9 3.15 -6.65 -7.72
C LEU A 9 3.67 -6.90 -6.30
N VAL A 10 4.55 -6.04 -5.79
CA VAL A 10 5.12 -6.16 -4.44
C VAL A 10 4.01 -6.01 -3.40
N GLY A 11 3.11 -5.04 -3.55
CA GLY A 11 1.98 -4.84 -2.66
C GLY A 11 1.05 -6.05 -2.59
N GLY A 12 0.78 -6.70 -3.72
CA GLY A 12 -0.04 -7.92 -3.80
C GLY A 12 0.66 -9.15 -3.21
N VAL A 13 1.95 -9.34 -3.50
CA VAL A 13 2.75 -10.46 -2.95
C VAL A 13 2.82 -10.36 -1.42
N VAL A 14 3.10 -9.17 -0.89
CA VAL A 14 3.15 -8.95 0.57
C VAL A 14 1.79 -9.24 1.21
N LEU A 15 0.69 -8.80 0.59
CA LEU A 15 -0.66 -9.10 1.08
C LEU A 15 -0.96 -10.60 1.07
N ALA A 16 -0.59 -11.31 0.00
CA ALA A 16 -0.81 -12.75 -0.12
C ALA A 16 -0.03 -13.53 0.94
N LEU A 17 1.22 -13.15 1.20
CA LEU A 17 2.02 -13.74 2.29
C LEU A 17 1.40 -13.47 3.65
N LEU A 18 0.89 -12.25 3.87
CA LEU A 18 0.25 -11.88 5.13
C LEU A 18 -1.04 -12.65 5.37
N LEU A 19 -1.88 -12.83 4.34
CA LEU A 19 -3.08 -13.66 4.38
C LEU A 19 -2.78 -15.14 4.59
N LYS A 20 -1.65 -15.63 4.07
CA LYS A 20 -1.19 -17.01 4.32
C LYS A 20 -0.86 -17.26 5.79
N ILE A 21 -0.28 -16.27 6.48
CA ILE A 21 0.07 -16.37 7.91
C ILE A 21 -1.16 -16.07 8.80
N MET A 22 -1.99 -15.11 8.40
CA MET A 22 -3.18 -14.68 9.13
C MET A 22 -4.37 -14.62 8.16
N PRO A 23 -5.17 -15.70 8.04
CA PRO A 23 -6.25 -15.75 7.05
C PRO A 23 -7.39 -14.78 7.30
N ASN A 24 -7.58 -14.31 8.54
CA ASN A 24 -8.59 -13.34 8.92
C ASN A 24 -7.98 -11.98 9.26
N LEU A 25 -7.62 -11.23 8.23
CA LEU A 25 -7.34 -9.81 8.38
C LEU A 25 -8.63 -9.01 8.56
N GLY A 26 -8.66 -8.10 9.52
CA GLY A 26 -9.78 -7.19 9.70
C GLY A 26 -10.04 -6.36 8.44
N ARG A 27 -11.31 -6.18 8.07
CA ARG A 27 -11.74 -5.45 6.85
C ARG A 27 -11.10 -4.07 6.73
N LEU A 28 -10.93 -3.38 7.85
CA LEU A 28 -10.28 -2.07 7.89
C LEU A 28 -8.82 -2.13 7.42
N SER A 29 -8.05 -3.10 7.90
CA SER A 29 -6.64 -3.26 7.51
C SER A 29 -6.49 -3.60 6.03
N LEU A 30 -7.36 -4.49 5.50
CA LEU A 30 -7.38 -4.81 4.06
C LEU A 30 -7.68 -3.58 3.20
N ASN A 31 -8.67 -2.76 3.60
CA ASN A 31 -9.03 -1.56 2.86
C ASN A 31 -7.91 -0.52 2.90
N LEU A 32 -7.24 -0.35 4.04
CA LEU A 32 -6.09 0.55 4.19
C LEU A 32 -4.90 0.07 3.34
N TRP A 33 -4.63 -1.23 3.33
CA TRP A 33 -3.58 -1.82 2.50
C TRP A 33 -3.86 -1.62 1.00
N ASN A 34 -5.08 -1.94 0.55
CA ASN A 34 -5.46 -1.74 -0.85
C ASN A 34 -5.40 -0.25 -1.25
N SER A 35 -5.83 0.64 -0.36
CA SER A 35 -5.71 2.09 -0.59
C SER A 35 -4.24 2.53 -0.70
N ALA A 36 -3.35 2.01 0.15
CA ALA A 36 -1.91 2.30 0.08
C ALA A 36 -1.31 1.89 -1.27
N VAL A 37 -1.56 0.66 -1.70
CA VAL A 37 -1.06 0.12 -2.97
C VAL A 37 -1.60 0.92 -4.15
N ALA A 38 -2.89 1.28 -4.13
CA ALA A 38 -3.51 2.08 -5.18
C ALA A 38 -2.87 3.48 -5.30
N VAL A 39 -2.67 4.18 -4.18
CA VAL A 39 -2.07 5.53 -4.17
C VAL A 39 -0.61 5.50 -4.65
N LEU A 40 0.19 4.53 -4.18
CA LEU A 40 1.58 4.39 -4.63
C LEU A 40 1.66 4.05 -6.12
N THR A 41 0.76 3.21 -6.61
CA THR A 41 0.67 2.87 -8.04
C THR A 41 0.30 4.10 -8.87
N ALA A 42 -0.67 4.91 -8.41
CA ALA A 42 -1.04 6.16 -9.07
C ALA A 42 0.14 7.15 -9.12
N GLY A 43 0.92 7.28 -8.04
CA GLY A 43 2.13 8.10 -8.02
C GLY A 43 3.19 7.64 -9.02
N MET A 44 3.41 6.33 -9.13
CA MET A 44 4.32 5.76 -10.13
C MET A 44 3.84 6.01 -11.57
N LEU A 45 2.54 5.83 -11.83
CA LEU A 45 1.95 6.14 -13.13
C LEU A 45 2.10 7.61 -13.48
N PHE A 46 1.80 8.51 -12.55
CA PHE A 46 1.96 9.95 -12.73
C PHE A 46 3.42 10.30 -13.06
N ARG A 47 4.39 9.77 -12.29
CA ARG A 47 5.82 9.96 -12.57
C ARG A 47 6.22 9.38 -13.93
N GLY A 48 5.62 8.28 -14.35
CA GLY A 48 5.77 7.73 -15.71
C GLY A 48 5.28 8.70 -16.79
N ILE A 49 4.09 9.29 -16.64
CA ILE A 49 3.54 10.26 -17.58
C ILE A 49 4.43 11.50 -17.67
N VAL A 50 4.84 12.04 -16.52
CA VAL A 50 5.72 13.21 -16.46
C VAL A 50 7.04 12.94 -17.19
N ASN A 51 7.69 11.81 -16.91
CA ASN A 51 8.95 11.43 -17.54
C ASN A 51 8.80 11.22 -19.05
N LEU A 52 7.69 10.64 -19.52
CA LEU A 52 7.38 10.51 -20.95
C LEU A 52 7.19 11.87 -21.61
N SER A 53 6.61 12.83 -20.90
CA SER A 53 6.38 14.19 -21.39
C SER A 53 7.64 15.06 -21.44
N GLY A 54 8.80 14.56 -20.98
CA GLY A 54 10.06 15.31 -20.93
C GLY A 54 10.09 16.42 -19.86
N ARG A 55 9.11 16.46 -18.96
CA ARG A 55 9.04 17.44 -17.86
C ARG A 55 9.62 16.86 -16.58
N SER A 56 10.03 17.72 -15.66
CA SER A 56 10.38 17.35 -14.29
C SER A 56 9.42 18.07 -13.34
N THR A 57 8.79 17.34 -12.43
CA THR A 57 7.91 17.89 -11.40
C THR A 57 8.10 17.12 -10.10
N THR A 58 7.81 17.76 -8.98
CA THR A 58 7.82 17.17 -7.63
C THR A 58 6.43 16.74 -7.18
N LEU A 59 5.41 16.89 -8.03
CA LEU A 59 4.02 16.53 -7.74
C LEU A 59 3.79 15.01 -7.58
N ASP A 60 4.81 14.19 -7.78
CA ASP A 60 4.79 12.76 -7.45
C ASP A 60 5.04 12.51 -5.95
N GLN A 61 5.72 13.41 -5.23
CA GLN A 61 6.04 13.25 -3.81
C GLN A 61 4.81 13.07 -2.90
N PRO A 62 3.69 13.81 -3.06
CA PRO A 62 2.49 13.62 -2.25
C PRO A 62 1.93 12.19 -2.32
N TYR A 63 1.99 11.55 -3.48
CA TYR A 63 1.54 10.16 -3.63
C TYR A 63 2.38 9.20 -2.80
N TRP A 64 3.69 9.43 -2.72
CA TRP A 64 4.57 8.64 -1.85
C TRP A 64 4.24 8.83 -0.38
N TYR A 65 4.05 10.08 0.07
CA TYR A 65 3.73 10.37 1.48
C TYR A 65 2.38 9.78 1.90
N VAL A 66 1.33 9.98 1.09
CA VAL A 66 -0.02 9.48 1.39
C VAL A 66 -0.07 7.96 1.30
N GLY A 67 0.57 7.37 0.30
CA GLY A 67 0.67 5.92 0.16
C GLY A 67 1.40 5.26 1.34
N LEU A 68 2.52 5.84 1.79
CA LEU A 68 3.24 5.38 2.97
C LEU A 68 2.40 5.54 4.24
N ALA A 69 1.67 6.65 4.40
CA ALA A 69 0.79 6.87 5.54
C ALA A 69 -0.29 5.78 5.62
N PHE A 70 -0.95 5.44 4.50
CA PHE A 70 -1.91 4.35 4.46
C PHE A 70 -1.27 2.98 4.77
N ALA A 71 -0.05 2.72 4.28
CA ALA A 71 0.66 1.47 4.58
C ALA A 71 0.97 1.35 6.09
N ILE A 72 1.45 2.43 6.72
CA ILE A 72 1.72 2.48 8.16
C ILE A 72 0.43 2.27 8.95
N LEU A 73 -0.68 2.92 8.56
CA LEU A 73 -1.98 2.73 9.20
C LEU A 73 -2.51 1.30 9.02
N ALA A 74 -2.35 0.70 7.84
CA ALA A 74 -2.71 -0.69 7.58
C ALA A 74 -1.95 -1.63 8.51
N ILE A 75 -0.65 -1.40 8.70
CA ILE A 75 0.21 -2.16 9.61
C ILE A 75 -0.19 -1.94 11.07
N ALA A 76 -0.40 -0.69 11.49
CA ALA A 76 -0.83 -0.37 12.86
C ALA A 76 -2.15 -1.08 13.20
N THR A 77 -3.13 -1.03 12.29
CA THR A 77 -4.44 -1.68 12.49
C THR A 77 -4.35 -3.21 12.57
N LEU A 78 -3.38 -3.86 11.92
CA LEU A 78 -3.11 -5.30 12.11
C LEU A 78 -2.72 -5.62 13.55
N PHE A 79 -1.81 -4.84 14.12
CA PHE A 79 -1.34 -5.04 15.50
C PHE A 79 -2.45 -4.82 16.53
N PHE A 80 -3.30 -3.81 16.32
CA PHE A 80 -4.45 -3.57 17.19
C PHE A 80 -5.50 -4.69 17.10
N HIS A 81 -5.78 -5.19 15.90
CA HIS A 81 -6.74 -6.30 15.73
C HIS A 81 -6.24 -7.59 16.39
N LYS A 82 -4.94 -7.90 16.25
CA LYS A 82 -4.31 -9.05 16.93
C LYS A 82 -4.44 -8.95 18.45
N LYS A 83 -4.19 -7.78 19.03
CA LYS A 83 -4.30 -7.57 20.49
C LYS A 83 -5.73 -7.80 20.99
N ASN A 84 -6.74 -7.39 20.23
CA ASN A 84 -8.13 -7.57 20.63
C ASN A 84 -8.58 -9.03 20.55
N SER A 85 -8.11 -9.78 19.53
CA SER A 85 -8.41 -11.21 19.40
C SER A 85 -7.78 -12.08 20.49
N GLN A 86 -6.62 -11.69 21.05
CA GLN A 86 -5.97 -12.40 22.15
C GLN A 86 -6.64 -12.14 23.51
N LYS A 87 -7.42 -11.05 23.64
CA LYS A 87 -8.11 -10.68 24.88
C LYS A 87 -9.43 -11.42 25.10
N LEU A 88 -9.89 -12.17 24.10
CA LEU A 88 -11.16 -12.91 24.09
C LEU A 88 -11.00 -14.43 24.20
N ALA A 89 -9.76 -14.94 24.31
CA ALA A 89 -9.44 -16.35 24.54
C ALA A 89 -8.99 -16.53 26.00
#